data_AF-A0AAV5YFN5-F1
#
_entry.id   AF-A0AAV5YFN5-F1
#
_cell.length_a   1.000
_cell.length_b   1.000
_cell.length_c   1.000
_cell.angle_alpha   90.00
_cell.angle_beta   90.00
_cell.angle_gamma   90.00
#
_symmetry.space_group_name_H-M   'P 1'
#
loop_
_entity.id
_entity.type
_entity.pdbx_description
1 polymer ?
#
loop_
_entity_poly.entity_id
_entity_poly.type
_entity_poly.pdbx_seq_one_letter_code
_entity_poly.pdbx_strand_id
1 'polypeptide(L)' 'MAGEAPIKQAVAWIDDRLHDEPGADRLRLVDEAARRFDLSPLDAEFLLRHLATREGRA' A
#
# COMPACT_ATOMS: atom_id res chain seq x y z
N MET A 1 18.99 -8.41 -13.48
CA MET A 1 17.53 -8.30 -13.28
C MET A 1 17.31 -7.50 -12.01
N ALA A 2 17.02 -6.21 -12.11
CA ALA A 2 16.60 -5.46 -10.93
C ALA A 2 15.14 -5.86 -10.70
N GLY A 3 14.89 -6.77 -9.75
CA GLY A 3 13.52 -7.05 -9.31
C GLY A 3 12.87 -5.74 -8.87
N GLU A 4 11.59 -5.56 -9.19
CA GLU A 4 10.87 -4.36 -8.79
C GLU A 4 10.91 -4.20 -7.26
N ALA A 5 11.16 -2.96 -6.82
CA ALA A 5 11.25 -2.65 -5.40
C ALA A 5 9.99 -3.14 -4.67
N PRO A 6 10.11 -3.83 -3.51
CA PRO A 6 8.97 -4.38 -2.78
C PRO A 6 7.85 -3.37 -2.52
N ILE A 7 8.22 -2.10 -2.31
CA ILE A 7 7.28 -0.99 -2.13
C ILE A 7 6.35 -0.78 -3.34
N LYS A 8 6.83 -0.98 -4.58
CA LYS A 8 6.00 -0.85 -5.78
C LYS A 8 4.99 -1.99 -5.90
N GLN A 9 5.42 -3.20 -5.55
CA GLN A 9 4.54 -4.38 -5.53
C GLN A 9 3.46 -4.22 -4.46
N ALA A 10 3.81 -3.64 -3.30
CA ALA A 10 2.86 -3.31 -2.24
C ALA A 10 1.83 -2.27 -2.68
N VAL A 11 2.24 -1.19 -3.36
CA VAL A 11 1.30 -0.18 -3.91
C VAL A 11 0.32 -0.83 -4.88
N ALA A 12 0.83 -1.61 -5.85
CA ALA A 12 -0.02 -2.27 -6.84
C ALA A 12 -1.02 -3.23 -6.18
N TRP A 13 -0.59 -3.98 -5.17
CA TRP A 13 -1.48 -4.88 -4.42
C TRP A 13 -2.55 -4.13 -3.63
N ILE A 14 -2.22 -3.02 -2.98
CA ILE A 14 -3.21 -2.20 -2.26
C ILE A 14 -4.23 -1.61 -3.25
N ASP A 15 -3.77 -1.14 -4.41
CA ASP A 15 -4.64 -0.60 -5.45
C ASP A 15 -5.63 -1.63 -5.98
N ASP A 16 -5.18 -2.86 -6.22
CA ASP A 16 -6.02 -3.98 -6.61
C ASP A 16 -7.09 -4.27 -5.54
N ARG A 17 -6.70 -4.33 -4.26
CA ARG A 17 -7.64 -4.55 -3.14
C ARG A 17 -8.66 -3.42 -2.99
N LEU A 18 -8.26 -2.17 -3.19
CA LEU A 18 -9.17 -1.02 -3.17
C LEU A 18 -10.06 -0.94 -4.41
N HIS A 19 -9.63 -1.51 -5.54
CA HIS A 19 -10.46 -1.62 -6.72
C HIS A 19 -11.61 -2.61 -6.50
N ASP A 20 -11.31 -3.79 -5.95
CA ASP A 20 -12.32 -4.81 -5.61
C ASP A 20 -13.21 -4.39 -4.44
N GLU A 21 -12.60 -3.78 -3.40
CA GLU A 21 -13.26 -3.40 -2.16
C GLU A 21 -12.93 -1.94 -1.81
N PRO A 22 -13.60 -0.94 -2.42
CA PRO A 22 -13.29 0.48 -2.20
C PRO A 22 -13.55 0.96 -0.77
N GLY A 23 -14.31 0.21 0.02
CA GLY A 23 -14.54 0.46 1.45
C GLY A 23 -13.57 -0.25 2.39
N ALA A 24 -12.56 -0.96 1.86
CA ALA A 24 -11.59 -1.65 2.68
C ALA A 24 -10.78 -0.67 3.54
N ASP A 25 -10.48 -1.10 4.76
CA ASP A 25 -9.68 -0.32 5.70
C ASP A 25 -8.24 -0.22 5.18
N ARG A 26 -7.84 0.99 4.77
CA ARG A 26 -6.51 1.26 4.22
C ARG A 26 -5.38 1.00 5.20
N LEU A 27 -5.60 1.23 6.50
CA LEU A 27 -4.60 0.92 7.53
C LEU A 27 -4.35 -0.58 7.57
N ARG A 28 -5.42 -1.38 7.53
CA ARG A 28 -5.29 -2.85 7.47
C ARG A 28 -4.58 -3.33 6.21
N LEU A 29 -4.89 -2.74 5.05
CA LEU A 29 -4.23 -3.08 3.79
C LEU A 29 -2.74 -2.75 3.82
N VAL A 30 -2.34 -1.61 4.41
CA VAL A 30 -0.92 -1.28 4.58
C VAL A 30 -0.22 -2.26 5.52
N ASP A 31 -0.83 -2.60 6.65
CA ASP A 31 -0.27 -3.59 7.58
C ASP A 31 -0.08 -4.97 6.93
N GLU A 32 -1.04 -5.39 6.09
CA GLU A 32 -0.94 -6.63 5.34
C GLU A 32 0.14 -6.58 4.27
N ALA A 33 0.19 -5.49 3.50
CA ALA A 33 1.23 -5.28 2.50
C ALA A 33 2.63 -5.24 3.12
N ALA A 34 2.77 -4.60 4.28
CA ALA A 34 4.05 -4.53 4.98
C ALA A 34 4.59 -5.91 5.36
N ARG A 35 3.72 -6.78 5.89
CA ARG A 35 4.10 -8.18 6.19
C ARG A 35 4.32 -9.01 4.93
N ARG A 36 3.52 -8.81 3.90
CA ARG A 36 3.56 -9.60 2.65
C ARG A 36 4.81 -9.34 1.83
N PHE A 37 5.27 -8.09 1.79
CA PHE A 37 6.39 -7.65 0.95
C PHE A 37 7.66 -7.35 1.76
N ASP A 38 7.69 -7.73 3.04
CA ASP A 38 8.82 -7.51 3.95
C ASP A 38 9.24 -6.04 3.99
N LEU A 39 8.26 -5.14 4.12
CA LEU A 39 8.50 -3.70 4.10
C LEU A 39 9.05 -3.23 5.44
N SER A 40 9.96 -2.25 5.37
CA SER A 40 10.42 -1.56 6.57
C SER A 40 9.31 -0.69 7.18
N PRO A 41 9.41 -0.32 8.47
CA PRO A 41 8.48 0.64 9.07
C PRO A 41 8.38 1.96 8.29
N LEU A 42 9.48 2.40 7.69
CA LEU A 42 9.53 3.62 6.87
C LEU A 42 8.73 3.47 5.57
N ASP A 43 8.80 2.29 4.94
CA ASP A 43 8.03 1.96 3.74
C ASP A 43 6.52 1.90 4.05
N ALA A 44 6.14 1.32 5.20
CA ALA A 44 4.75 1.31 5.65
C ALA A 44 4.22 2.73 5.93
N GLU A 45 5.01 3.59 6.57
CA GLU A 45 4.67 5.01 6.73
C GLU A 45 4.51 5.73 5.39
N PHE A 46 5.38 5.44 4.42
CA PHE A 46 5.25 5.98 3.06
C PHE A 46 3.91 5.58 2.44
N LEU A 47 3.51 4.30 2.54
CA LEU A 47 2.22 3.83 2.03
C LEU A 47 1.04 4.55 2.69
N LEU A 48 1.05 4.71 4.02
CA LEU A 48 -0.02 5.43 4.72
C LEU A 48 -0.17 6.87 4.22
N ARG A 49 0.94 7.61 4.09
CA ARG A 49 0.95 8.99 3.58
C ARG A 49 0.52 9.06 2.12
N HIS A 50 0.96 8.11 1.31
CA HIS A 50 0.60 7.99 -0.09
C HIS A 50 -0.92 7.80 -0.26
N LEU A 51 -1.53 6.90 0.52
CA LEU A 51 -2.96 6.63 0.48
C LEU A 51 -3.80 7.80 1.03
N ALA A 52 -3.38 8.42 2.14
CA ALA A 52 -4.08 9.58 2.70
C ALA A 52 -4.12 10.78 1.76
N THR A 53 -3.06 11.00 0.97
CA THR A 53 -2.98 12.08 -0.03
C THR A 53 -3.96 11.87 -1.20
N ARG A 54 -4.33 10.62 -1.48
CA ARG A 54 -5.23 10.27 -2.58
C ARG A 54 -6.70 10.51 -2.23
N GLU A 55 -7.08 10.30 -0.97
CA GLU A 55 -8.43 10.56 -0.48
C GLU A 55 -8.81 12.05 -0.49
N GLY A 56 -7.85 12.93 -0.28
CA GLY A 56 -8.08 14.38 -0.35
C GLY A 56 -8.28 14.93 -1.76
N ARG A 57 -8.25 14.07 -2.79
CA ARG A 57 -8.43 14.40 -4.21
C ARG A 57 -9.69 13.77 -4.84
N ALA A 58 -10.62 13.29 -4.03
CA ALA A 58 -11.94 12.85 -4.46
C ALA A 58 -12.99 13.97 -4.36
#